data_AF-A0A6V7KJX7-F1
#
_entry.id   AF-A0A6V7KJX7-F1
#
_cell.length_a   1.000
_cell.length_b   1.000
_cell.length_c   1.000
_cell.angle_alpha   90.00
_cell.angle_beta   90.00
_cell.angle_gamma   90.00
#
_symmetry.space_group_name_H-M   'P 1'
#
loop_
_entity.id
_entity.type
_entity.pdbx_description
1 polymer ?
#
loop_
_entity_poly.entity_id
_entity_poly.type
_entity_poly.pdbx_seq_one_letter_code
_entity_poly.pdbx_strand_id
1 'polypeptide(L)'
;TTTDPVAKELYQKKVAVNKRRTREPYYTAEQGIKLVKNGGFAFHVDVATAYKFIEETFDDDEICDLVEIQLFPPKHTATGTAKHSPFKKMVTYG
;
A
#
# COMPACT_ATOMS: atom_id res chain seq x y z
N THR A 1 -13.63 -10.53 -0.58
CA THR A 1 -14.68 -9.52 -0.35
C THR A 1 -15.30 -9.79 1.00
N THR A 2 -15.44 -8.79 1.88
CA THR A 2 -15.99 -9.01 3.24
C THR A 2 -17.52 -9.11 3.20
N THR A 3 -18.11 -9.94 4.06
CA THR A 3 -19.56 -10.05 4.27
C THR A 3 -20.06 -9.13 5.38
N ASP A 4 -19.16 -8.67 6.26
CA ASP A 4 -19.46 -7.84 7.43
C ASP A 4 -20.17 -6.52 7.04
N PRO A 5 -21.39 -6.27 7.55
CA PRO A 5 -22.14 -5.06 7.24
C PRO A 5 -21.46 -3.78 7.76
N VAL A 6 -20.77 -3.83 8.91
CA VAL A 6 -20.08 -2.68 9.52
C VAL A 6 -18.90 -2.25 8.65
N ALA A 7 -18.10 -3.22 8.19
CA ALA A 7 -16.97 -2.94 7.30
C ALA A 7 -17.44 -2.35 5.96
N LYS A 8 -18.54 -2.85 5.39
CA LYS A 8 -19.13 -2.32 4.16
C LYS A 8 -19.62 -0.89 4.36
N GLU A 9 -20.32 -0.61 5.46
CA GLU A 9 -20.81 0.72 5.78
C GLU A 9 -19.65 1.72 5.94
N LEU A 10 -18.60 1.33 6.68
CA LEU A 10 -17.43 2.15 6.89
C LEU A 10 -16.73 2.49 5.57
N TYR A 11 -16.55 1.50 4.68
CA TYR A 11 -15.99 1.71 3.35
C TYR A 11 -16.80 2.72 2.53
N GLN A 12 -18.14 2.56 2.47
CA GLN A 12 -19.02 3.45 1.71
C GLN A 12 -19.00 4.89 2.24
N LYS A 13 -18.92 5.05 3.57
CA LYS A 13 -18.90 6.37 4.21
C LYS A 13 -17.52 7.05 4.14
N LYS A 14 -16.43 6.29 4.34
CA LYS A 14 -15.09 6.86 4.58
C LYS A 14 -14.06 6.61 3.49
N VAL A 15 -14.32 5.75 2.51
CA VAL A 15 -13.35 5.40 1.45
C VAL A 15 -13.94 5.69 0.07
N ALA A 16 -15.08 5.09 -0.25
CA ALA A 16 -15.71 5.18 -1.56
C ALA A 16 -16.09 6.62 -1.96
N VAL A 17 -16.12 6.85 -3.27
CA VAL A 17 -16.70 8.07 -3.86
C VAL A 17 -18.19 8.13 -3.50
N ASN A 18 -18.63 9.27 -3.00
CA ASN A 18 -20.01 9.51 -2.58
C ASN A 18 -20.35 11.01 -2.70
N LYS A 19 -21.53 11.42 -2.24
CA LYS A 19 -21.97 12.83 -2.31
C LYS A 19 -21.01 13.83 -1.65
N ARG A 20 -20.23 13.42 -0.64
CA ARG A 20 -19.26 14.26 0.08
C ARG A 20 -17.83 14.12 -0.44
N ARG A 21 -17.51 13.04 -1.15
CA ARG A 21 -16.20 12.77 -1.71
C ARG A 21 -16.32 12.45 -3.19
N THR A 22 -15.94 13.39 -4.03
CA THR A 22 -16.06 13.30 -5.50
C THR A 22 -14.85 12.65 -6.18
N ARG A 23 -13.76 12.41 -5.45
CA ARG A 23 -12.51 11.82 -5.96
C ARG A 23 -12.12 10.58 -5.18
N GLU A 24 -11.51 9.62 -5.85
CA GLU A 24 -10.97 8.44 -5.20
C GLU A 24 -9.84 8.81 -4.23
N PRO A 25 -9.75 8.16 -3.06
CA PRO A 25 -8.75 8.47 -2.04
C PRO A 25 -7.42 7.74 -2.29
N TYR A 26 -6.99 7.67 -3.55
CA TYR A 26 -5.78 6.96 -3.94
C TYR A 26 -4.72 7.95 -4.41
N TYR A 27 -3.47 7.63 -4.07
CA TYR A 27 -2.27 8.34 -4.50
C TYR A 27 -1.32 7.31 -5.10
N THR A 28 -0.46 7.76 -6.01
CA THR A 28 0.73 6.96 -6.35
C THR A 28 1.64 6.86 -5.12
N ALA A 29 2.52 5.87 -5.08
CA ALA A 29 3.45 5.71 -3.96
C ALA A 29 4.28 6.99 -3.73
N GLU A 30 4.86 7.55 -4.79
CA GLU A 30 5.61 8.81 -4.75
C GLU A 30 4.78 9.98 -4.18
N GLN A 31 3.55 10.17 -4.68
CA GLN A 31 2.67 11.25 -4.21
C GLN A 31 2.31 11.08 -2.73
N GLY A 32 1.96 9.87 -2.32
CA GLY A 32 1.60 9.57 -0.93
C GLY A 32 2.77 9.77 0.03
N ILE A 33 3.96 9.31 -0.33
CA ILE A 33 5.18 9.49 0.48
C ILE A 33 5.57 10.96 0.59
N LYS A 34 5.41 11.75 -0.49
CA LYS A 34 5.62 13.21 -0.43
C LYS A 34 4.64 13.91 0.52
N LEU A 35 3.39 13.44 0.61
CA LEU A 35 2.42 13.97 1.57
C LEU A 35 2.80 13.59 3.01
N VAL A 36 3.32 12.38 3.24
CA VAL A 36 3.85 11.96 4.54
C VAL A 36 5.01 12.86 4.97
N LYS A 37 5.97 13.13 4.07
CA LYS A 37 7.08 14.06 4.33
C LYS A 37 6.63 15.45 4.75
N ASN A 38 5.57 15.97 4.10
CA ASN A 38 5.00 17.29 4.45
C ASN A 38 4.26 17.30 5.82
N GLY A 39 4.11 16.15 6.47
CA GLY A 39 3.46 16.01 7.77
C GLY A 39 1.92 16.00 7.71
N GLY A 40 1.30 15.58 8.82
CA GLY A 40 -0.17 15.58 8.98
C GLY A 40 -0.91 14.55 8.11
N PHE A 41 -0.18 13.61 7.49
CA PHE A 41 -0.73 12.61 6.58
C PHE A 41 -0.21 11.22 6.91
N ALA A 42 -1.12 10.24 7.00
CA ALA A 42 -0.77 8.83 7.12
C ALA A 42 -1.13 8.12 5.82
N PHE A 43 -0.19 7.34 5.27
CA PHE A 43 -0.34 6.69 3.98
C PHE A 43 -0.12 5.18 4.11
N HIS A 44 -1.05 4.41 3.54
CA HIS A 44 -0.93 2.96 3.48
C HIS A 44 -0.43 2.54 2.10
N VAL A 45 0.71 1.85 2.09
CA VAL A 45 1.41 1.41 0.88
C VAL A 45 2.22 0.16 1.21
N ASP A 46 2.63 -0.58 0.18
CA ASP A 46 3.62 -1.64 0.33
C ASP A 46 4.94 -1.09 0.88
N VAL A 47 5.46 -1.74 1.93
CA VAL A 47 6.61 -1.25 2.71
C VAL A 47 7.89 -1.21 1.86
N ALA A 48 8.12 -2.24 1.05
CA ALA A 48 9.30 -2.29 0.17
C ALA A 48 9.26 -1.15 -0.88
N THR A 49 8.07 -0.87 -1.41
CA THR A 49 7.86 0.27 -2.31
C THR A 49 8.10 1.61 -1.60
N ALA A 50 7.61 1.76 -0.37
CA ALA A 50 7.76 2.98 0.42
C ALA A 50 9.23 3.30 0.74
N TYR A 51 9.99 2.30 1.23
CA TYR A 51 11.38 2.50 1.62
C TYR A 51 12.24 3.03 0.49
N LYS A 52 12.01 2.58 -0.75
CA LYS A 52 12.72 3.13 -1.91
C LYS A 52 12.54 4.65 -2.01
N PHE A 53 11.30 5.15 -1.93
CA PHE A 53 11.05 6.58 -2.03
C PHE A 53 11.52 7.36 -0.80
N ILE A 54 11.43 6.76 0.40
CA ILE A 54 11.92 7.37 1.64
C ILE A 54 13.43 7.56 1.56
N GLU A 55 14.19 6.52 1.21
CA GLU A 55 15.65 6.58 1.06
C GLU A 55 16.08 7.62 0.03
N GLU A 56 15.32 7.78 -1.06
CA GLU A 56 15.62 8.76 -2.11
C GLU A 56 15.23 10.21 -1.75
N THR A 57 14.30 10.43 -0.82
CA THR A 57 13.68 11.77 -0.63
C THR A 57 13.67 12.32 0.78
N PHE A 58 13.95 11.52 1.81
CA PHE A 58 13.99 11.95 3.21
C PHE A 58 15.43 12.19 3.64
N ASP A 59 15.63 13.16 4.53
CA ASP A 59 16.90 13.30 5.26
C ASP A 59 16.91 12.46 6.55
N ASP A 60 18.07 12.38 7.20
CA ASP A 60 18.26 11.53 8.38
C ASP A 60 17.35 11.93 9.55
N ASP A 61 17.05 13.22 9.72
CA ASP A 61 16.18 13.74 10.77
C ASP A 61 14.72 13.36 10.47
N GLU A 62 14.26 13.54 9.23
CA GLU A 62 12.93 13.13 8.78
C GLU A 62 12.72 11.62 8.86
N ILE A 63 13.76 10.80 8.63
CA ILE A 63 13.71 9.35 8.84
C ILE A 63 13.56 9.01 10.32
N CYS A 64 14.26 9.71 11.21
CA CYS A 64 14.16 9.49 12.65
C CYS A 64 12.77 9.87 13.21
N ASP A 65 12.11 10.85 12.60
CA ASP A 65 10.74 11.27 12.95
C ASP A 65 9.66 10.39 12.33
N LEU A 66 9.99 9.54 11.35
CA LEU A 66 9.03 8.68 10.66
C LEU A 66 8.54 7.54 11.57
N VAL A 67 7.23 7.30 11.54
CA VAL A 67 6.59 6.19 12.26
C VAL A 67 5.89 5.25 11.30
N GLU A 68 6.24 3.96 11.39
CA GLU A 68 5.60 2.89 10.63
C GLU A 68 4.58 2.13 11.48
N ILE A 69 3.43 1.79 10.88
CA ILE A 69 2.40 0.96 11.51
C ILE A 69 2.09 -0.24 10.61
N GLN A 70 2.44 -1.43 11.09
CA GLN A 70 2.13 -2.69 10.39
C GLN A 70 0.64 -3.03 10.52
N LEU A 71 -0.16 -2.66 9.51
CA LEU A 71 -1.61 -2.88 9.55
C LEU A 71 -2.01 -4.34 9.23
N PHE A 72 -1.26 -5.00 8.35
CA PHE A 72 -1.49 -6.39 7.95
C PHE A 72 -0.17 -7.17 7.95
N PRO A 73 -0.15 -8.45 8.33
CA PRO A 73 1.07 -9.25 8.24
C PRO A 73 1.50 -9.43 6.78
N PRO A 74 2.80 -9.63 6.52
CA PRO A 74 3.31 -9.95 5.19
C PRO A 74 2.52 -11.10 4.56
N LYS A 75 2.13 -10.93 3.29
CA LYS A 75 1.44 -11.96 2.52
C LYS A 75 2.44 -12.65 1.61
N HIS A 76 2.37 -13.97 1.56
CA HIS A 76 3.14 -14.73 0.57
C HIS A 76 2.72 -14.32 -0.83
N THR A 77 3.64 -13.75 -1.58
CA THR A 77 3.50 -13.51 -3.00
C THR A 77 4.03 -14.72 -3.77
N ALA A 78 3.50 -14.96 -4.96
CA ALA A 78 3.94 -16.05 -5.81
C ALA A 78 4.13 -15.53 -7.24
N THR A 79 5.14 -16.06 -7.92
CA THR A 79 5.39 -15.73 -9.31
C THR A 79 4.38 -16.45 -10.20
N GLY A 80 3.63 -15.68 -10.99
CA GLY A 80 2.71 -16.23 -11.97
C GLY A 80 3.44 -16.83 -13.18
N THR A 81 2.95 -17.96 -13.69
CA THR A 81 3.42 -18.53 -14.96
C THR A 81 2.23 -19.01 -15.80
N ALA A 82 2.43 -19.13 -17.12
CA ALA A 82 1.37 -19.62 -17.99
C ALA A 82 0.90 -21.02 -17.59
N LYS A 83 -0.39 -21.31 -17.79
CA LYS A 83 -0.93 -22.65 -17.57
C LYS A 83 -0.15 -23.64 -18.44
N HIS A 84 0.31 -24.75 -17.84
CA HIS A 84 1.17 -25.75 -18.49
C HIS A 84 2.56 -25.23 -18.95
N SER A 85 3.04 -24.12 -18.40
CA SER A 85 4.39 -23.63 -18.66
C SER A 85 5.45 -24.67 -18.26
N PRO A 86 6.42 -24.99 -19.15
CA PRO A 86 7.56 -25.83 -18.80
C PRO A 86 8.43 -25.19 -17.70
N PHE A 87 8.32 -23.87 -17.51
CA PHE A 87 9.06 -23.12 -16.50
C PHE A 87 8.45 -23.17 -15.10
N LYS A 88 7.26 -23.80 -14.90
CA LYS A 88 6.61 -23.84 -13.58
C LYS A 88 7.54 -24.31 -12.47
N LYS A 89 8.31 -25.39 -12.71
CA LYS A 89 9.24 -25.91 -11.70
C LYS A 89 10.41 -24.96 -11.44
N MET A 90 11.02 -24.41 -12.50
CA MET A 90 12.10 -23.43 -12.35
C MET A 90 11.67 -22.20 -11.55
N VAL A 91 10.42 -21.74 -11.74
CA VAL A 91 9.88 -20.55 -11.06
C VAL A 91 9.41 -20.85 -9.62
N THR A 92 9.04 -22.09 -9.30
CA THR A 92 8.52 -22.46 -7.97
C THR A 92 9.61 -22.96 -7.01
N TYR A 93 10.65 -23.62 -7.55
CA TYR A 93 11.71 -24.27 -6.78
C TYR A 93 13.10 -23.67 -7.03
N GLY A 94 13.17 -22.56 -7.76
CA GLY A 94 14.41 -21.82 -8.02
C GLY A 94 14.92 -21.13 -6.76
#